data_AF-A0A2M9NYF4-F1
#
_entry.id   AF-A0A2M9NYF4-F1
#
_cell.length_a   1.000
_cell.length_b   1.000
_cell.length_c   1.000
_cell.angle_alpha   90.00
_cell.angle_beta   90.00
_cell.angle_gamma   90.00
#
_symmetry.space_group_name_H-M   'P 1'
#
loop_
_entity.id
_entity.type
_entity.pdbx_description
1 polymer ?
#
loop_
_entity_poly.entity_id
_entity_poly.type
_entity_poly.pdbx_seq_one_letter_code
_entity_poly.pdbx_strand_id
1 'polypeptide(L)'
;MKGNTNQAAVDEAQAAVNKLPAGAEKDRLQDLVNEAKDLLKKKEQAEKDQADAKKKVEDLFTDNKFDTLKGNTNQAAVDEAQAAVNKLPAGQEKERLQDLVDKAEALLAVELTTNDFNLNTDSFITGKFKGEISSLGYSVNGVEYKGGTMNPDGTFRVYALNNIKASTDTVIVYAYDRNGNKIKQSPVKVKAPAIGKGTLTPDGYQLNKESFLTGKFTGDIKSLGYSVNGTEYRGGTLNPDGTFSIYVFGKVTGAADKVVVFGYDQAGNKIAESTIQIFTTAALNVNPFGFRQDTFLKGTYRSDVKYIVVKINDKEYTGGTLSNGDFSFYAWDKITSKTDNVTITAYSINNKKLVEQKVTIN
;
A
#
# COMPACT_ATOMS: atom_id res chain seq x y z
N MET A 1 -50.51 -7.00 -46.26
CA MET A 1 -51.37 -8.20 -46.37
C MET A 1 -52.37 -8.20 -45.22
N LYS A 2 -53.61 -8.65 -45.46
CA LYS A 2 -54.55 -8.91 -44.35
C LYS A 2 -53.99 -10.07 -43.50
N GLY A 3 -54.25 -10.09 -42.20
CA GLY A 3 -53.62 -11.03 -41.26
C GLY A 3 -53.87 -12.52 -41.55
N ASN A 4 -54.84 -12.85 -42.41
CA ASN A 4 -55.23 -14.22 -42.78
C ASN A 4 -54.79 -14.65 -44.19
N THR A 5 -54.02 -13.85 -44.93
CA THR A 5 -53.52 -14.24 -46.26
C THR A 5 -52.47 -15.36 -46.12
N ASN A 6 -52.78 -16.54 -46.65
CA ASN A 6 -51.93 -17.73 -46.69
C ASN A 6 -51.79 -18.24 -48.14
N GLN A 7 -50.98 -19.28 -48.36
CA GLN A 7 -50.76 -19.84 -49.70
C GLN A 7 -52.08 -20.24 -50.39
N ALA A 8 -53.00 -20.88 -49.65
CA ALA A 8 -54.30 -21.29 -50.19
C ALA A 8 -55.15 -20.11 -50.68
N ALA A 9 -55.17 -18.99 -49.95
CA ALA A 9 -55.89 -17.78 -50.36
C ALA A 9 -55.28 -17.13 -51.61
N VAL A 10 -53.95 -17.18 -51.74
CA VAL A 10 -53.24 -16.69 -52.93
C VAL A 10 -53.50 -17.60 -54.15
N ASP A 11 -53.56 -18.92 -53.94
CA ASP A 11 -53.88 -19.89 -55.00
C ASP A 11 -55.34 -19.76 -55.46
N GLU A 12 -56.27 -19.52 -54.53
CA GLU A 12 -57.68 -19.25 -54.83
C GLU A 12 -57.84 -17.97 -55.66
N ALA A 13 -57.15 -16.89 -55.26
CA ALA A 13 -57.12 -15.64 -56.02
C ALA A 13 -56.53 -15.85 -57.43
N GLN A 14 -55.45 -16.62 -57.54
CA GLN A 14 -54.87 -16.98 -58.84
C GLN A 14 -55.86 -17.76 -59.72
N ALA A 15 -56.58 -18.72 -59.16
CA ALA A 15 -57.58 -19.50 -59.87
C ALA A 15 -58.76 -18.63 -60.35
N ALA A 16 -59.16 -17.63 -59.55
CA ALA A 16 -60.20 -16.66 -59.93
C ALA A 16 -59.73 -15.75 -61.10
N VAL A 17 -58.51 -15.21 -61.03
CA VAL A 17 -57.93 -14.41 -62.12
C VAL A 17 -57.82 -15.21 -63.41
N ASN A 18 -57.46 -16.49 -63.33
CA ASN A 18 -57.34 -17.37 -64.50
C ASN A 18 -58.67 -17.53 -65.27
N LYS A 19 -59.83 -17.42 -64.59
CA LYS A 19 -61.17 -17.53 -65.19
C LYS A 19 -61.62 -16.27 -65.96
N LEU A 20 -60.93 -15.15 -65.79
CA LEU A 20 -61.29 -13.89 -66.47
C LEU A 20 -60.94 -13.93 -67.97
N PRO A 21 -61.75 -13.29 -68.83
CA PRO A 21 -61.37 -13.04 -70.22
C PRO A 21 -60.12 -12.15 -70.30
N ALA A 22 -59.39 -12.23 -71.42
CA ALA A 22 -58.22 -11.39 -71.63
C ALA A 22 -58.61 -9.90 -71.67
N GLY A 23 -57.81 -9.06 -71.01
CA GLY A 23 -58.03 -7.61 -70.95
C GLY A 23 -57.35 -6.97 -69.75
N ALA A 24 -57.35 -5.63 -69.73
CA ALA A 24 -56.60 -4.84 -68.76
C ALA A 24 -56.87 -5.18 -67.29
N GLU A 25 -58.10 -5.57 -66.94
CA GLU A 25 -58.42 -5.94 -65.56
C GLU A 25 -57.84 -7.30 -65.16
N LYS A 26 -57.76 -8.26 -66.09
CA LYS A 26 -57.08 -9.54 -65.84
C LYS A 26 -55.59 -9.31 -65.60
N ASP A 27 -54.95 -8.46 -66.41
CA ASP A 27 -53.53 -8.14 -66.28
C ASP A 27 -53.25 -7.46 -64.93
N ARG A 28 -54.04 -6.45 -64.57
CA ARG A 28 -53.95 -5.76 -63.28
C ARG A 28 -54.11 -6.71 -62.09
N LEU A 29 -55.11 -7.60 -62.13
CA LEU A 29 -55.33 -8.56 -61.04
C LEU A 29 -54.21 -9.62 -60.99
N GLN A 30 -53.65 -10.00 -62.13
CA GLN A 30 -52.50 -10.91 -62.19
C GLN A 30 -51.27 -10.28 -61.54
N ASP A 31 -51.02 -9.00 -61.77
CA ASP A 31 -49.92 -8.25 -61.13
C ASP A 31 -50.09 -8.21 -59.60
N LEU A 32 -51.31 -7.92 -59.11
CA LEU A 32 -51.61 -7.93 -57.68
C LEU A 32 -51.43 -9.31 -57.04
N VAL A 33 -51.82 -10.39 -57.73
CA VAL A 33 -51.60 -11.76 -57.25
C VAL A 33 -50.10 -12.09 -57.21
N ASN A 34 -49.32 -11.64 -58.19
CA ASN A 34 -47.86 -11.82 -58.18
C ASN A 34 -47.21 -11.07 -57.02
N GLU A 35 -47.61 -9.82 -56.79
CA GLU A 35 -47.15 -9.03 -55.64
C GLU A 35 -47.53 -9.70 -54.31
N ALA A 36 -48.75 -10.24 -54.19
CA ALA A 36 -49.19 -10.98 -53.02
C ALA A 36 -48.34 -12.25 -52.77
N LYS A 37 -47.98 -13.00 -53.82
CA LYS A 37 -47.06 -14.16 -53.72
C LYS A 37 -45.68 -13.75 -53.20
N ASP A 38 -45.13 -12.67 -53.73
CA ASP A 38 -43.80 -12.19 -53.32
C ASP A 38 -43.80 -11.67 -51.88
N LEU A 39 -44.85 -10.94 -51.49
CA LEU A 39 -45.04 -10.52 -50.11
C LEU A 39 -45.21 -11.72 -49.16
N LEU A 40 -45.90 -12.79 -49.59
CA LEU A 40 -46.11 -13.99 -48.77
C LEU A 40 -44.78 -14.70 -48.53
N LYS A 41 -43.99 -14.91 -49.59
CA LYS A 41 -42.63 -15.47 -49.47
C LYS A 41 -41.74 -14.63 -48.55
N LYS A 42 -41.78 -13.30 -48.67
CA LYS A 42 -41.04 -12.39 -47.78
C LYS A 42 -41.47 -12.54 -46.33
N LYS A 43 -42.78 -12.67 -46.07
CA LYS A 43 -43.34 -12.88 -44.74
C LYS A 43 -42.87 -14.22 -44.14
N GLU A 44 -43.00 -15.31 -44.89
CA GLU A 44 -42.55 -16.65 -44.47
C GLU A 44 -41.04 -16.68 -44.17
N GLN A 45 -40.24 -16.03 -45.01
CA GLN A 45 -38.80 -15.92 -44.79
C GLN A 45 -38.48 -15.09 -43.55
N ALA A 46 -39.17 -13.96 -43.32
CA ALA A 46 -39.00 -13.15 -42.11
C ALA A 46 -39.38 -13.92 -40.84
N GLU A 47 -40.45 -14.71 -40.86
CA GLU A 47 -40.84 -15.60 -39.75
C GLU A 47 -39.75 -16.65 -39.47
N LYS A 48 -39.17 -17.25 -40.51
CA LYS A 48 -38.06 -18.20 -40.40
C LYS A 48 -36.80 -17.55 -39.85
N ASP A 49 -36.41 -16.38 -40.36
CA ASP A 49 -35.24 -15.64 -39.89
C ASP A 49 -35.42 -15.20 -38.43
N GLN A 50 -36.62 -14.78 -38.03
CA GLN A 50 -36.95 -14.44 -36.65
C GLN A 50 -36.82 -15.65 -35.73
N ALA A 51 -37.32 -16.83 -36.14
CA ALA A 51 -37.18 -18.06 -35.37
C ALA A 51 -35.71 -18.51 -35.24
N ASP A 52 -34.91 -18.41 -36.31
CA ASP A 52 -33.48 -18.74 -36.31
C ASP A 52 -32.69 -17.79 -35.39
N ALA A 53 -32.90 -16.48 -35.52
CA ALA A 53 -32.25 -15.47 -34.71
C ALA A 53 -32.60 -15.63 -33.23
N LYS A 54 -33.89 -15.80 -32.91
CA LYS A 54 -34.34 -16.03 -31.53
C LYS A 54 -33.68 -17.26 -30.93
N LYS A 55 -33.69 -18.38 -31.66
CA LYS A 55 -33.07 -19.62 -31.20
C LYS A 55 -31.57 -19.42 -30.94
N LYS A 56 -30.82 -18.86 -31.89
CA LYS A 56 -29.36 -18.66 -31.75
C LYS A 56 -28.99 -17.76 -30.58
N VAL A 57 -29.69 -16.63 -30.42
CA VAL A 57 -29.42 -15.66 -29.35
C VAL A 57 -29.78 -16.23 -27.99
N GLU A 58 -30.96 -16.82 -27.84
CA GLU A 58 -31.39 -17.40 -26.56
C GLU A 58 -30.53 -18.63 -26.19
N ASP A 59 -30.05 -19.38 -27.19
CA ASP A 59 -29.15 -20.51 -26.97
C ASP A 59 -27.75 -20.13 -26.46
N LEU A 60 -27.36 -18.85 -26.47
CA LEU A 60 -26.11 -18.39 -25.88
C LEU A 60 -26.13 -18.50 -24.34
N PHE A 61 -27.32 -18.50 -23.73
CA PHE A 61 -27.52 -18.38 -22.29
C PHE A 61 -28.01 -19.67 -21.65
N THR A 62 -27.72 -19.86 -20.36
CA THR A 62 -28.13 -21.07 -19.63
C THR A 62 -29.64 -21.18 -19.44
N ASP A 63 -30.33 -20.05 -19.32
CA ASP A 63 -31.77 -19.97 -19.08
C ASP A 63 -32.39 -18.64 -19.57
N ASN A 64 -33.69 -18.47 -19.32
CA ASN A 64 -34.49 -17.32 -19.75
C ASN A 64 -34.24 -16.02 -18.95
N LYS A 65 -33.32 -16.01 -17.96
CA LYS A 65 -32.87 -14.77 -17.29
C LYS A 65 -31.77 -14.07 -18.08
N PHE A 66 -31.11 -14.81 -18.98
CA PHE A 66 -30.05 -14.31 -19.84
C PHE A 66 -28.91 -13.64 -19.07
N ASP A 67 -28.60 -14.08 -17.85
CA ASP A 67 -27.56 -13.49 -16.99
C ASP A 67 -26.24 -14.28 -17.02
N THR A 68 -26.28 -15.52 -17.51
CA THR A 68 -25.15 -16.45 -17.51
C THR A 68 -25.05 -17.13 -18.89
N LEU A 69 -23.84 -17.16 -19.45
CA LEU A 69 -23.56 -17.84 -20.71
C LEU A 69 -23.44 -19.36 -20.51
N LYS A 70 -23.85 -20.14 -21.52
CA LYS A 70 -23.52 -21.57 -21.54
C LYS A 70 -22.00 -21.74 -21.62
N GLY A 71 -21.46 -22.79 -20.99
CA GLY A 71 -20.01 -23.03 -20.91
C GLY A 71 -19.31 -23.36 -22.24
N ASN A 72 -20.05 -23.38 -23.36
CA ASN A 72 -19.52 -23.52 -24.72
C ASN A 72 -19.78 -22.27 -25.58
N THR A 73 -20.39 -21.22 -25.02
CA THR A 73 -20.61 -19.96 -25.72
C THR A 73 -19.27 -19.21 -25.84
N ASN A 74 -18.84 -19.00 -27.08
CA ASN A 74 -17.62 -18.28 -27.43
C ASN A 74 -17.94 -17.15 -28.41
N GLN A 75 -16.92 -16.40 -28.85
CA GLN A 75 -17.13 -15.25 -29.73
C GLN A 75 -17.76 -15.66 -31.06
N ALA A 76 -17.38 -16.82 -31.62
CA ALA A 76 -17.97 -17.28 -32.88
C ALA A 76 -19.47 -17.56 -32.76
N ALA A 77 -19.93 -18.14 -31.64
CA ALA A 77 -21.36 -18.34 -31.40
C ALA A 77 -22.12 -17.01 -31.27
N VAL A 78 -21.51 -16.01 -30.62
CA VAL A 78 -22.07 -14.65 -30.52
C VAL A 78 -22.13 -13.97 -31.90
N ASP A 79 -21.08 -14.10 -32.71
CA ASP A 79 -21.02 -13.56 -34.08
C ASP A 79 -22.08 -14.19 -34.99
N GLU A 80 -22.31 -15.51 -34.88
CA GLU A 80 -23.37 -16.22 -35.60
C GLU A 80 -24.77 -15.75 -35.20
N ALA A 81 -24.98 -15.50 -33.91
CA ALA A 81 -26.24 -14.95 -33.39
C ALA A 81 -26.45 -13.51 -33.89
N GLN A 82 -25.40 -12.67 -33.84
CA GLN A 82 -25.42 -11.31 -34.38
C GLN A 82 -25.76 -11.30 -35.88
N ALA A 83 -25.15 -12.20 -36.65
CA ALA A 83 -25.42 -12.32 -38.08
C ALA A 83 -26.88 -12.70 -38.37
N ALA A 84 -27.52 -13.50 -37.50
CA ALA A 84 -28.94 -13.83 -37.62
C ALA A 84 -29.84 -12.63 -37.26
N VAL A 85 -29.53 -11.90 -36.17
CA VAL A 85 -30.25 -10.67 -35.78
C VAL A 85 -30.17 -9.61 -36.88
N ASN A 86 -29.02 -9.47 -37.54
CA ASN A 86 -28.83 -8.51 -38.63
C ASN A 86 -29.77 -8.71 -39.81
N LYS A 87 -30.25 -9.94 -40.06
CA LYS A 87 -31.20 -10.26 -41.14
C LYS A 87 -32.63 -9.79 -40.85
N LEU A 88 -32.96 -9.52 -39.59
CA LEU A 88 -34.31 -9.18 -39.20
C LEU A 88 -34.70 -7.77 -39.67
N PRO A 89 -35.98 -7.55 -40.04
CA PRO A 89 -36.51 -6.20 -40.22
C PRO A 89 -36.49 -5.44 -38.88
N ALA A 90 -36.49 -4.10 -38.96
CA ALA A 90 -36.55 -3.26 -37.76
C ALA A 90 -37.86 -3.51 -36.97
N GLY A 91 -37.75 -3.57 -35.65
CA GLY A 91 -38.88 -3.79 -34.75
C GLY A 91 -38.44 -4.29 -33.37
N GLN A 92 -39.40 -4.40 -32.46
CA GLN A 92 -39.17 -4.71 -31.05
C GLN A 92 -38.40 -6.03 -30.83
N GLU A 93 -38.69 -7.07 -31.62
CA GLU A 93 -37.97 -8.35 -31.46
C GLU A 93 -36.50 -8.22 -31.88
N LYS A 94 -36.20 -7.47 -32.95
CA LYS A 94 -34.81 -7.24 -33.35
C LYS A 94 -34.05 -6.48 -32.27
N GLU A 95 -34.66 -5.43 -31.71
CA GLU A 95 -34.09 -4.66 -30.60
C GLU A 95 -33.82 -5.55 -29.38
N ARG A 96 -34.82 -6.33 -28.95
CA ARG A 96 -34.67 -7.29 -27.84
C ARG A 96 -33.53 -8.27 -28.08
N LEU A 97 -33.45 -8.87 -29.27
CA LEU A 97 -32.42 -9.85 -29.59
C LEU A 97 -31.04 -9.19 -29.70
N GLN A 98 -30.95 -7.95 -30.18
CA GLN A 98 -29.73 -7.17 -30.19
C GLN A 98 -29.23 -6.90 -28.76
N ASP A 99 -30.11 -6.46 -27.86
CA ASP A 99 -29.76 -6.24 -26.45
C ASP A 99 -29.20 -7.51 -25.78
N LEU A 100 -29.74 -8.67 -26.14
CA LEU A 100 -29.24 -9.96 -25.65
C LEU A 100 -27.89 -10.32 -26.26
N VAL A 101 -27.63 -10.02 -27.54
CA VAL A 101 -26.30 -10.21 -28.13
C VAL A 101 -25.27 -9.30 -27.46
N ASP A 102 -25.59 -8.02 -27.28
CA ASP A 102 -24.71 -7.05 -26.60
C ASP A 102 -24.43 -7.50 -25.16
N LYS A 103 -25.44 -8.05 -24.46
CA LYS A 103 -25.27 -8.64 -23.13
C LYS A 103 -24.36 -9.87 -23.16
N ALA A 104 -24.47 -10.72 -24.17
CA ALA A 104 -23.61 -11.88 -24.33
C ALA A 104 -22.15 -11.45 -24.57
N GLU A 105 -21.91 -10.43 -25.40
CA GLU A 105 -20.58 -9.85 -25.61
C GLU A 105 -20.00 -9.31 -24.28
N ALA A 106 -20.80 -8.58 -23.50
CA ALA A 106 -20.37 -8.04 -22.21
C ALA A 106 -20.10 -9.12 -21.14
N LEU A 107 -20.76 -10.27 -21.23
CA LEU A 107 -20.49 -11.43 -20.36
C LEU A 107 -19.26 -12.21 -20.81
N LEU A 108 -18.97 -12.24 -22.11
CA LEU A 108 -17.80 -12.92 -22.68
C LEU A 108 -16.51 -12.11 -22.49
N ALA A 109 -16.63 -10.79 -22.33
CA ALA A 109 -15.50 -9.89 -22.12
C ALA A 109 -14.61 -10.34 -20.94
N VAL A 110 -13.31 -10.44 -21.22
CA VAL A 110 -12.30 -10.81 -20.23
C VAL A 110 -11.84 -9.57 -19.46
N GLU A 111 -12.00 -9.62 -18.15
CA GLU A 111 -11.50 -8.63 -17.21
C GLU A 111 -10.44 -9.25 -16.30
N LEU A 112 -9.42 -8.47 -15.98
CA LEU A 112 -8.35 -8.85 -15.06
C LEU A 112 -7.87 -7.60 -14.34
N THR A 113 -8.06 -7.58 -13.03
CA THR A 113 -7.63 -6.48 -12.16
C THR A 113 -6.79 -7.03 -11.03
N THR A 114 -5.74 -6.32 -10.65
CA THR A 114 -4.83 -6.70 -9.57
C THR A 114 -4.95 -5.72 -8.42
N ASN A 115 -4.86 -6.24 -7.20
CA ASN A 115 -4.67 -5.43 -6.01
C ASN A 115 -3.21 -4.96 -5.91
N ASP A 116 -2.95 -3.95 -5.09
CA ASP A 116 -1.60 -3.56 -4.73
C ASP A 116 -0.89 -4.70 -3.98
N PHE A 117 0.41 -4.86 -4.22
CA PHE A 117 1.26 -5.86 -3.54
C PHE A 117 2.16 -5.15 -2.54
N ASN A 118 2.04 -5.47 -1.25
CA ASN A 118 2.86 -4.89 -0.19
C ASN A 118 4.16 -5.70 -0.03
N LEU A 119 5.28 -5.13 -0.45
CA LEU A 119 6.59 -5.76 -0.39
C LEU A 119 6.92 -6.19 1.05
N ASN A 120 7.50 -7.38 1.21
CA ASN A 120 7.87 -8.02 2.49
C ASN A 120 6.70 -8.38 3.42
N THR A 121 5.45 -8.15 3.01
CA THR A 121 4.25 -8.54 3.78
C THR A 121 3.44 -9.57 3.02
N ASP A 122 3.16 -9.29 1.75
CA ASP A 122 2.29 -10.14 0.94
C ASP A 122 3.07 -11.32 0.35
N SER A 123 2.47 -12.50 0.40
CA SER A 123 3.02 -13.69 -0.25
C SER A 123 2.43 -13.96 -1.64
N PHE A 124 1.27 -13.37 -1.93
CA PHE A 124 0.50 -13.59 -3.14
C PHE A 124 0.13 -12.26 -3.80
N ILE A 125 0.24 -12.19 -5.12
CA ILE A 125 -0.52 -11.18 -5.88
C ILE A 125 -1.96 -11.66 -5.90
N THR A 126 -2.89 -10.76 -5.61
CA THR A 126 -4.34 -11.04 -5.61
C THR A 126 -5.06 -10.09 -6.56
N GLY A 127 -6.30 -10.43 -6.90
CA GLY A 127 -7.10 -9.60 -7.78
C GLY A 127 -8.45 -10.23 -8.12
N LYS A 128 -9.11 -9.64 -9.11
CA LYS A 128 -10.38 -10.13 -9.65
C LYS A 128 -10.28 -10.41 -11.14
N PHE A 129 -11.08 -11.35 -11.59
CA PHE A 129 -11.21 -11.70 -13.00
C PHE A 129 -12.67 -11.94 -13.38
N LYS A 130 -12.98 -11.80 -14.67
CA LYS A 130 -14.26 -12.14 -15.30
C LYS A 130 -14.00 -12.70 -16.70
N GLY A 131 -14.95 -13.49 -17.20
CA GLY A 131 -14.88 -14.10 -18.52
C GLY A 131 -14.14 -15.43 -18.51
N GLU A 132 -14.01 -16.04 -19.68
CA GLU A 132 -13.36 -17.34 -19.83
C GLU A 132 -11.83 -17.21 -19.76
N ILE A 133 -11.25 -17.66 -18.64
CA ILE A 133 -9.80 -17.72 -18.43
C ILE A 133 -9.45 -19.15 -18.04
N SER A 134 -8.45 -19.73 -18.71
CA SER A 134 -8.02 -21.11 -18.46
C SER A 134 -6.91 -21.20 -17.42
N SER A 135 -6.01 -20.21 -17.39
CA SER A 135 -4.98 -20.13 -16.37
C SER A 135 -4.46 -18.71 -16.18
N LEU A 136 -3.74 -18.51 -15.08
CA LEU A 136 -3.04 -17.28 -14.75
C LEU A 136 -1.53 -17.51 -14.69
N GLY A 137 -0.80 -16.43 -14.87
CA GLY A 137 0.63 -16.33 -14.58
C GLY A 137 0.99 -14.86 -14.35
N TYR A 138 2.25 -14.59 -14.07
CA TYR A 138 2.74 -13.23 -13.93
C TYR A 138 4.18 -13.13 -14.43
N SER A 139 4.67 -11.90 -14.59
CA SER A 139 6.09 -11.65 -14.78
C SER A 139 6.62 -10.68 -13.74
N VAL A 140 7.92 -10.79 -13.44
CA VAL A 140 8.68 -9.79 -12.70
C VAL A 140 9.88 -9.41 -13.56
N ASN A 141 9.98 -8.13 -13.93
CA ASN A 141 11.03 -7.62 -14.81
C ASN A 141 11.20 -8.45 -16.10
N GLY A 142 10.08 -8.90 -16.67
CA GLY A 142 10.04 -9.71 -17.91
C GLY A 142 10.23 -11.22 -17.71
N VAL A 143 10.62 -11.69 -16.52
CA VAL A 143 10.72 -13.13 -16.23
C VAL A 143 9.36 -13.68 -15.87
N GLU A 144 8.87 -14.67 -16.63
CA GLU A 144 7.53 -15.25 -16.46
C GLU A 144 7.48 -16.41 -15.46
N TYR A 145 6.39 -16.44 -14.70
CA TYR A 145 6.01 -17.47 -13.76
C TYR A 145 4.57 -17.88 -14.03
N LYS A 146 4.33 -19.18 -14.21
CA LYS A 146 2.99 -19.73 -14.46
C LYS A 146 2.39 -20.31 -13.18
N GLY A 147 1.06 -20.23 -13.06
CA GLY A 147 0.31 -20.84 -11.97
C GLY A 147 -0.40 -19.83 -11.10
N GLY A 148 -1.39 -20.33 -10.35
CA GLY A 148 -2.31 -19.55 -9.56
C GLY A 148 -3.53 -20.35 -9.14
N THR A 149 -4.30 -19.80 -8.20
CA THR A 149 -5.64 -20.27 -7.89
C THR A 149 -6.65 -19.25 -8.40
N MET A 150 -7.62 -19.69 -9.20
CA MET A 150 -8.81 -18.93 -9.58
C MET A 150 -9.99 -19.47 -8.77
N ASN A 151 -10.64 -18.61 -8.01
CA ASN A 151 -11.76 -18.97 -7.15
C ASN A 151 -13.09 -18.76 -7.89
N PRO A 152 -14.14 -19.54 -7.57
CA PRO A 152 -15.47 -19.39 -8.19
C PRO A 152 -16.13 -18.03 -7.99
N ASP A 153 -15.70 -17.26 -6.98
CA ASP A 153 -16.20 -15.90 -6.70
C ASP A 153 -15.56 -14.81 -7.59
N GLY A 154 -14.77 -15.22 -8.60
CA GLY A 154 -14.07 -14.30 -9.50
C GLY A 154 -12.81 -13.67 -8.89
N THR A 155 -12.31 -14.17 -7.75
CA THR A 155 -11.03 -13.73 -7.19
C THR A 155 -9.89 -14.67 -7.56
N PHE A 156 -8.66 -14.18 -7.59
CA PHE A 156 -7.49 -15.03 -7.79
C PHE A 156 -6.36 -14.73 -6.82
N ARG A 157 -5.43 -15.70 -6.70
CA ARG A 157 -4.13 -15.51 -6.05
C ARG A 157 -3.01 -16.23 -6.82
N VAL A 158 -1.86 -15.58 -6.97
CA VAL A 158 -0.63 -16.17 -7.53
C VAL A 158 0.53 -15.94 -6.56
N TYR A 159 1.29 -16.99 -6.21
CA TYR A 159 2.36 -16.87 -5.22
C TYR A 159 3.57 -16.12 -5.79
N ALA A 160 4.05 -15.09 -5.10
CA ALA A 160 5.06 -14.16 -5.60
C ALA A 160 6.11 -13.70 -4.58
N LEU A 161 6.03 -14.16 -3.32
CA LEU A 161 6.90 -13.70 -2.21
C LEU A 161 8.39 -13.61 -2.56
N ASN A 162 8.94 -14.64 -3.21
CA ASN A 162 10.38 -14.74 -3.48
C ASN A 162 10.80 -14.08 -4.81
N ASN A 163 9.83 -13.66 -5.61
CA ASN A 163 10.08 -13.18 -6.97
C ASN A 163 10.02 -11.65 -7.06
N ILE A 164 9.21 -10.98 -6.22
CA ILE A 164 9.13 -9.51 -6.13
C ILE A 164 10.02 -9.06 -4.97
N LYS A 165 11.09 -8.31 -5.26
CA LYS A 165 12.16 -7.97 -4.30
C LYS A 165 12.33 -6.48 -4.06
N ALA A 166 11.84 -5.65 -4.97
CA ALA A 166 11.91 -4.20 -4.86
C ALA A 166 10.57 -3.55 -5.23
N SER A 167 10.28 -2.40 -4.64
CA SER A 167 9.11 -1.59 -5.02
C SER A 167 9.20 -1.03 -6.44
N THR A 168 10.39 -1.07 -7.05
CA THR A 168 10.66 -0.68 -8.44
C THR A 168 10.50 -1.83 -9.43
N ASP A 169 10.27 -3.07 -8.96
CA ASP A 169 10.07 -4.20 -9.85
C ASP A 169 8.81 -3.99 -10.71
N THR A 170 8.93 -4.25 -12.00
CA THR A 170 7.79 -4.22 -12.92
C THR A 170 7.09 -5.55 -12.87
N VAL A 171 5.85 -5.56 -12.36
CA VAL A 171 5.07 -6.78 -12.15
C VAL A 171 3.78 -6.73 -12.96
N ILE A 172 3.52 -7.78 -13.76
CA ILE A 172 2.34 -7.87 -14.63
C ILE A 172 1.72 -9.25 -14.47
N VAL A 173 0.42 -9.34 -14.17
CA VAL A 173 -0.36 -10.59 -14.22
C VAL A 173 -0.93 -10.77 -15.61
N TYR A 174 -0.94 -12.01 -16.11
CA TYR A 174 -1.48 -12.42 -17.40
C TYR A 174 -2.58 -13.47 -17.22
N ALA A 175 -3.63 -13.34 -18.02
CA ALA A 175 -4.66 -14.35 -18.23
C ALA A 175 -4.39 -15.10 -19.54
N TYR A 176 -4.61 -16.41 -19.51
CA TYR A 176 -4.36 -17.29 -20.66
C TYR A 176 -5.60 -18.06 -21.08
N ASP A 177 -5.76 -18.27 -22.39
CA ASP A 177 -6.74 -19.21 -22.95
C ASP A 177 -6.28 -20.68 -22.82
N ARG A 178 -7.10 -21.62 -23.30
CA ARG A 178 -6.79 -23.07 -23.26
C ARG A 178 -5.58 -23.46 -24.11
N ASN A 179 -5.22 -22.63 -25.08
CA ASN A 179 -4.08 -22.83 -25.98
C ASN A 179 -2.79 -22.22 -25.41
N GLY A 180 -2.87 -21.51 -24.28
CA GLY A 180 -1.75 -20.84 -23.64
C GLY A 180 -1.42 -19.46 -24.21
N ASN A 181 -2.33 -18.85 -24.98
CA ASN A 181 -2.16 -17.48 -25.47
C ASN A 181 -2.54 -16.46 -24.39
N LYS A 182 -1.81 -15.35 -24.32
CA LYS A 182 -2.16 -14.22 -23.44
C LYS A 182 -3.38 -13.49 -24.00
N ILE A 183 -4.47 -13.44 -23.23
CA ILE A 183 -5.73 -12.79 -23.62
C ILE A 183 -6.02 -11.51 -22.83
N LYS A 184 -5.38 -11.34 -21.67
CA LYS A 184 -5.45 -10.11 -20.87
C LYS A 184 -4.21 -9.96 -20.01
N GLN A 185 -3.90 -8.73 -19.64
CA GLN A 185 -2.84 -8.42 -18.69
C GLN A 185 -3.25 -7.30 -17.74
N SER A 186 -2.68 -7.29 -16.53
CA SER A 186 -2.94 -6.28 -15.51
C SER A 186 -1.67 -5.97 -14.72
N PRO A 187 -1.24 -4.70 -14.64
CA PRO A 187 -0.04 -4.32 -13.89
C PRO A 187 -0.30 -4.32 -12.37
N VAL A 188 0.62 -4.87 -11.60
CA VAL A 188 0.56 -4.87 -10.14
C VAL A 188 1.37 -3.70 -9.60
N LYS A 189 0.73 -2.85 -8.79
CA LYS A 189 1.44 -1.78 -8.09
C LYS A 189 2.13 -2.35 -6.85
N VAL A 190 3.47 -2.39 -6.87
CA VAL A 190 4.27 -2.81 -5.73
C VAL A 190 4.44 -1.64 -4.76
N LYS A 191 3.91 -1.77 -3.55
CA LYS A 191 4.10 -0.80 -2.47
C LYS A 191 5.36 -1.15 -1.69
N ALA A 192 6.20 -0.14 -1.48
CA ALA A 192 7.31 -0.25 -0.54
C ALA A 192 6.80 -0.67 0.85
N PRO A 193 7.61 -1.37 1.65
CA PRO A 193 7.23 -1.73 3.01
C PRO A 193 6.84 -0.47 3.79
N ALA A 194 5.80 -0.54 4.60
CA ALA A 194 5.49 0.53 5.53
C ALA A 194 6.62 0.60 6.57
N ILE A 195 7.47 1.62 6.45
CA ILE A 195 8.59 1.83 7.37
C ILE A 195 8.04 2.49 8.64
N GLY A 196 8.29 1.86 9.79
CA GLY A 196 7.93 2.42 11.09
C GLY A 196 8.63 3.76 11.34
N LYS A 197 8.09 4.57 12.25
CA LYS A 197 8.73 5.83 12.65
C LYS A 197 9.22 5.72 14.08
N GLY A 198 10.41 6.23 14.36
CA GLY A 198 10.96 6.24 15.71
C GLY A 198 11.92 7.39 15.93
N THR A 199 12.20 7.66 17.20
CA THR A 199 13.23 8.63 17.59
C THR A 199 14.14 8.04 18.66
N LEU A 200 15.40 8.45 18.67
CA LEU A 200 16.39 8.13 19.70
C LEU A 200 16.95 9.44 20.26
N THR A 201 16.84 9.60 21.57
CA THR A 201 17.43 10.71 22.33
C THR A 201 18.46 10.13 23.29
N PRO A 202 19.69 9.87 22.84
CA PRO A 202 20.73 9.34 23.69
C PRO A 202 21.18 10.33 24.76
N ASP A 203 21.52 9.81 25.93
CA ASP A 203 22.31 10.52 26.92
C ASP A 203 23.78 10.60 26.48
N GLY A 204 24.55 11.52 27.05
CA GLY A 204 25.98 11.55 26.80
C GLY A 204 26.70 10.42 27.56
N TYR A 205 27.78 9.91 26.96
CA TYR A 205 28.55 8.79 27.47
C TYR A 205 29.86 9.23 28.14
N GLN A 206 30.08 8.80 29.38
CA GLN A 206 31.30 9.08 30.13
C GLN A 206 32.36 7.99 29.91
N LEU A 207 33.40 8.33 29.17
CA LEU A 207 34.48 7.41 28.82
C LEU A 207 35.17 6.86 30.08
N ASN A 208 35.46 5.56 30.10
CA ASN A 208 36.13 4.85 31.20
C ASN A 208 35.36 4.81 32.53
N LYS A 209 34.08 5.21 32.55
CA LYS A 209 33.22 5.19 33.74
C LYS A 209 31.94 4.38 33.51
N GLU A 210 31.29 4.62 32.38
CA GLU A 210 30.06 3.95 32.02
C GLU A 210 30.34 2.72 31.17
N SER A 211 29.54 1.68 31.36
CA SER A 211 29.59 0.46 30.53
C SER A 211 28.47 0.40 29.50
N PHE A 212 27.51 1.32 29.58
CA PHE A 212 26.31 1.34 28.76
C PHE A 212 26.12 2.70 28.11
N LEU A 213 25.67 2.71 26.86
CA LEU A 213 24.99 3.85 26.26
C LEU A 213 23.55 3.83 26.73
N THR A 214 23.02 4.97 27.19
CA THR A 214 21.63 5.09 27.62
C THR A 214 20.91 6.20 26.86
N GLY A 215 19.59 6.26 27.02
CA GLY A 215 18.79 7.35 26.51
C GLY A 215 17.32 6.99 26.45
N LYS A 216 16.55 7.77 25.68
CA LYS A 216 15.13 7.56 25.45
C LYS A 216 14.83 7.19 24.01
N PHE A 217 13.74 6.48 23.80
CA PHE A 217 13.22 6.13 22.49
C PHE A 217 11.70 6.30 22.42
N THR A 218 11.18 6.52 21.21
CA THR A 218 9.74 6.55 20.94
C THR A 218 9.42 5.90 19.60
N GLY A 219 8.14 5.62 19.38
CA GLY A 219 7.63 5.08 18.11
C GLY A 219 7.85 3.57 17.98
N ASP A 220 8.03 3.12 16.74
CA ASP A 220 7.95 1.71 16.35
C ASP A 220 9.25 0.91 16.58
N ILE A 221 10.20 1.44 17.37
CA ILE A 221 11.48 0.78 17.63
C ILE A 221 11.26 -0.50 18.45
N LYS A 222 11.72 -1.64 17.91
CA LYS A 222 11.65 -2.98 18.50
C LYS A 222 13.01 -3.59 18.80
N SER A 223 14.08 -3.10 18.17
CA SER A 223 15.44 -3.53 18.51
C SER A 223 16.45 -2.40 18.29
N LEU A 224 17.64 -2.58 18.87
CA LEU A 224 18.71 -1.59 18.88
C LEU A 224 19.98 -2.13 18.22
N GLY A 225 20.80 -1.20 17.78
CA GLY A 225 22.19 -1.44 17.44
C GLY A 225 23.00 -0.17 17.68
N TYR A 226 24.30 -0.26 17.51
CA TYR A 226 25.19 0.89 17.56
C TYR A 226 26.36 0.70 16.60
N SER A 227 27.08 1.76 16.32
CA SER A 227 28.39 1.68 15.68
C SER A 227 29.42 2.44 16.48
N VAL A 228 30.67 1.98 16.38
CA VAL A 228 31.84 2.73 16.83
C VAL A 228 32.80 2.83 15.65
N ASN A 229 33.12 4.05 15.24
CA ASN A 229 33.98 4.34 14.09
C ASN A 229 33.55 3.57 12.82
N GLY A 230 32.24 3.47 12.59
CA GLY A 230 31.64 2.80 11.43
C GLY A 230 31.50 1.28 11.55
N THR A 231 32.06 0.64 12.58
CA THR A 231 31.83 -0.79 12.83
C THR A 231 30.50 -0.98 13.54
N GLU A 232 29.53 -1.62 12.89
CA GLU A 232 28.19 -1.86 13.44
C GLU A 232 28.12 -3.09 14.35
N TYR A 233 27.30 -2.97 15.39
CA TYR A 233 26.96 -3.99 16.36
C TYR A 233 25.45 -4.00 16.58
N ARG A 234 24.89 -5.18 16.88
CA ARG A 234 23.48 -5.38 17.23
C ARG A 234 23.36 -5.71 18.71
N GLY A 235 22.34 -5.17 19.36
CA GLY A 235 22.06 -5.46 20.77
C GLY A 235 21.72 -4.23 21.60
N GLY A 236 21.21 -4.49 22.79
CA GLY A 236 20.67 -3.50 23.71
C GLY A 236 19.34 -3.93 24.30
N THR A 237 18.87 -3.18 25.28
CA THR A 237 17.60 -3.39 25.97
C THR A 237 16.72 -2.17 25.74
N LEU A 238 15.46 -2.41 25.35
CA LEU A 238 14.39 -1.42 25.34
C LEU A 238 13.56 -1.63 26.59
N ASN A 239 13.51 -0.63 27.46
CA ASN A 239 12.77 -0.70 28.71
C ASN A 239 11.32 -0.21 28.52
N PRO A 240 10.34 -0.75 29.28
CA PRO A 240 8.94 -0.34 29.18
C PRO A 240 8.66 1.14 29.45
N ASP A 241 9.56 1.84 30.16
CA ASP A 241 9.45 3.27 30.47
C ASP A 241 9.92 4.19 29.33
N GLY A 242 10.25 3.63 28.16
CA GLY A 242 10.73 4.38 27.00
C GLY A 242 12.22 4.72 27.07
N THR A 243 12.98 4.10 27.97
CA THR A 243 14.45 4.22 28.01
C THR A 243 15.13 3.04 27.31
N PHE A 244 16.39 3.23 26.91
CA PHE A 244 17.20 2.14 26.38
C PHE A 244 18.56 2.04 27.06
N SER A 245 19.18 0.86 26.98
CA SER A 245 20.58 0.65 27.38
C SER A 245 21.31 -0.27 26.41
N ILE A 246 22.57 0.03 26.07
CA ILE A 246 23.40 -0.77 25.16
C ILE A 246 24.77 -0.96 25.80
N TYR A 247 25.17 -2.21 26.05
CA TYR A 247 26.49 -2.51 26.61
C TYR A 247 27.61 -2.30 25.57
N VAL A 248 28.61 -1.49 25.91
CA VAL A 248 29.69 -1.07 24.99
C VAL A 248 31.10 -1.25 25.56
N PHE A 249 31.25 -2.09 26.58
CA PHE A 249 32.53 -2.29 27.23
C PHE A 249 33.63 -2.70 26.23
N GLY A 250 34.76 -2.00 26.29
CA GLY A 250 35.92 -2.21 25.42
C GLY A 250 35.70 -1.80 23.96
N LYS A 251 34.55 -1.21 23.60
CA LYS A 251 34.26 -0.75 22.24
C LYS A 251 34.48 0.74 22.07
N VAL A 252 34.00 1.54 23.03
CA VAL A 252 34.26 2.99 23.07
C VAL A 252 35.50 3.20 23.95
N THR A 253 36.59 3.64 23.33
CA THR A 253 37.93 3.67 23.96
C THR A 253 38.58 5.06 23.94
N GLY A 254 38.08 5.97 23.10
CA GLY A 254 38.61 7.31 22.96
C GLY A 254 37.55 8.39 22.88
N ALA A 255 37.92 9.61 23.30
CA ALA A 255 37.06 10.80 23.19
C ALA A 255 36.65 11.14 21.75
N ALA A 256 37.49 10.74 20.79
CA ALA A 256 37.32 11.01 19.37
C ALA A 256 36.52 9.92 18.65
N ASP A 257 36.14 8.84 19.35
CA ASP A 257 35.35 7.78 18.76
C ASP A 257 33.99 8.32 18.29
N LYS A 258 33.62 7.99 17.06
CA LYS A 258 32.30 8.32 16.52
C LYS A 258 31.35 7.20 16.89
N VAL A 259 30.47 7.47 17.84
CA VAL A 259 29.50 6.50 18.33
C VAL A 259 28.10 6.90 17.91
N VAL A 260 27.38 5.98 17.28
CA VAL A 260 26.03 6.20 16.77
C VAL A 260 25.13 5.06 17.23
N VAL A 261 23.94 5.36 17.73
CA VAL A 261 22.90 4.40 18.08
C VAL A 261 21.83 4.32 16.98
N PHE A 262 21.33 3.12 16.73
CA PHE A 262 20.33 2.83 15.71
C PHE A 262 19.10 2.17 16.34
N GLY A 263 17.92 2.53 15.85
CA GLY A 263 16.64 1.92 16.22
C GLY A 263 16.04 1.20 15.01
N TYR A 264 15.56 -0.02 15.22
CA TYR A 264 14.99 -0.85 14.17
C TYR A 264 13.55 -1.22 14.47
N ASP A 265 12.70 -1.27 13.45
CA ASP A 265 11.32 -1.73 13.58
C ASP A 265 11.20 -3.26 13.72
N GLN A 266 9.97 -3.77 13.81
CA GLN A 266 9.68 -5.21 13.90
C GLN A 266 10.20 -6.01 12.69
N ALA A 267 10.27 -5.37 11.52
CA ALA A 267 10.74 -5.98 10.28
C ALA A 267 12.27 -5.86 10.10
N GLY A 268 12.95 -5.18 11.04
CA GLY A 268 14.41 -5.00 11.02
C GLY A 268 14.88 -3.80 10.21
N ASN A 269 14.00 -2.92 9.72
CA ASN A 269 14.39 -1.71 9.02
C ASN A 269 15.02 -0.71 10.00
N LYS A 270 16.08 0.00 9.61
CA LYS A 270 16.66 1.10 10.42
C LYS A 270 15.74 2.31 10.31
N ILE A 271 15.07 2.67 11.41
CA ILE A 271 14.04 3.72 11.46
C ILE A 271 14.43 4.94 12.30
N ALA A 272 15.53 4.84 13.05
CA ALA A 272 16.10 5.93 13.82
C ALA A 272 17.63 5.80 13.91
N GLU A 273 18.31 6.95 13.96
CA GLU A 273 19.76 7.04 14.14
C GLU A 273 20.09 8.30 14.94
N SER A 274 21.02 8.21 15.90
CA SER A 274 21.46 9.37 16.67
C SER A 274 22.90 9.21 17.16
N THR A 275 23.67 10.30 17.16
CA THR A 275 25.07 10.30 17.62
C THR A 275 25.14 10.47 19.13
N ILE A 276 26.05 9.72 19.76
CA ILE A 276 26.37 9.85 21.18
C ILE A 276 27.45 10.92 21.37
N GLN A 277 27.23 11.82 22.33
CA GLN A 277 28.25 12.75 22.79
C GLN A 277 29.14 12.06 23.83
N ILE A 278 30.45 12.03 23.61
CA ILE A 278 31.42 11.43 24.55
C ILE A 278 32.05 12.52 25.41
N PHE A 279 32.10 12.30 26.72
CA PHE A 279 32.75 13.20 27.67
C PHE A 279 33.98 12.54 28.32
N THR A 280 35.06 13.31 28.44
CA THR A 280 36.32 12.86 29.06
C THR A 280 36.79 13.72 30.23
N THR A 281 36.19 14.88 30.45
CA THR A 281 36.51 15.79 31.54
C THR A 281 35.25 16.29 32.21
N ALA A 282 35.33 16.55 33.52
CA ALA A 282 34.26 17.21 34.24
C ALA A 282 34.04 18.63 33.71
N ALA A 283 32.78 19.06 33.72
CA ALA A 283 32.38 20.41 33.39
C ALA A 283 31.39 20.90 34.44
N LEU A 284 31.44 22.20 34.74
CA LEU A 284 30.45 22.92 35.54
C LEU A 284 29.89 24.05 34.67
N ASN A 285 28.57 24.11 34.54
CA ASN A 285 27.87 25.28 34.01
C ASN A 285 27.04 25.87 35.15
N VAL A 286 27.29 27.13 35.49
CA VAL A 286 26.71 27.77 36.66
C VAL A 286 25.83 28.91 36.19
N ASN A 287 24.56 28.88 36.59
CA ASN A 287 23.64 29.96 36.26
C ASN A 287 24.04 31.23 37.03
N PRO A 288 23.83 32.43 36.46
CA PRO A 288 23.93 33.66 37.23
C PRO A 288 23.02 33.62 38.45
N PHE A 289 23.49 34.18 39.56
CA PHE A 289 22.72 34.27 40.81
C PHE A 289 22.12 35.66 40.95
N GLY A 290 20.79 35.76 40.97
CA GLY A 290 20.07 37.00 41.21
C GLY A 290 20.12 37.39 42.69
N PHE A 291 20.82 38.49 43.01
CA PHE A 291 20.96 38.93 44.40
C PHE A 291 19.61 39.34 44.99
N ARG A 292 19.27 38.78 46.16
CA ARG A 292 17.96 38.91 46.85
C ARG A 292 16.75 38.46 46.02
N GLN A 293 16.98 37.65 44.99
CA GLN A 293 15.94 37.04 44.16
C GLN A 293 16.01 35.52 44.24
N ASP A 294 17.22 34.97 44.10
CA ASP A 294 17.44 33.53 44.11
C ASP A 294 17.76 33.01 45.51
N THR A 295 17.10 31.93 45.89
CA THR A 295 17.38 31.20 47.14
C THR A 295 18.54 30.23 46.99
N PHE A 296 18.71 29.66 45.79
CA PHE A 296 19.68 28.62 45.48
C PHE A 296 20.55 29.03 44.29
N LEU A 297 21.86 28.86 44.42
CA LEU A 297 22.76 28.78 43.28
C LEU A 297 22.51 27.46 42.55
N LYS A 298 22.25 27.52 41.25
CA LYS A 298 21.91 26.35 40.42
C LYS A 298 22.82 26.26 39.20
N GLY A 299 22.89 25.07 38.63
CA GLY A 299 23.57 24.84 37.38
C GLY A 299 23.61 23.37 37.03
N THR A 300 24.40 23.03 36.03
CA THR A 300 24.61 21.66 35.57
C THR A 300 26.05 21.24 35.73
N TYR A 301 26.27 19.94 35.85
CA TYR A 301 27.59 19.32 35.86
C TYR A 301 27.62 18.08 34.98
N ARG A 302 28.82 17.68 34.55
CA ARG A 302 29.08 16.43 33.82
C ARG A 302 30.26 15.68 34.44
N SER A 303 30.41 14.40 34.11
CA SER A 303 31.47 13.51 34.62
C SER A 303 31.27 13.11 36.10
N ASP A 304 32.37 12.79 36.77
CA ASP A 304 32.54 12.25 38.11
C ASP A 304 32.49 13.31 39.24
N VAL A 305 31.74 14.40 39.06
CA VAL A 305 31.55 15.37 40.13
C VAL A 305 30.76 14.71 41.26
N LYS A 306 31.41 14.51 42.39
CA LYS A 306 30.81 13.87 43.56
C LYS A 306 30.19 14.88 44.50
N TYR A 307 30.87 16.00 44.68
CA TYR A 307 30.41 17.10 45.50
C TYR A 307 30.97 18.42 44.96
N ILE A 308 30.35 19.50 45.39
CA ILE A 308 30.77 20.87 45.09
C ILE A 308 31.19 21.58 46.38
N VAL A 309 32.10 22.53 46.23
CA VAL A 309 32.44 23.51 47.26
C VAL A 309 32.15 24.89 46.69
N VAL A 310 31.38 25.68 47.43
CA VAL A 310 31.12 27.07 47.08
C VAL A 310 31.95 27.96 47.98
N LYS A 311 32.86 28.75 47.41
CA LYS A 311 33.67 29.73 48.11
C LYS A 311 33.07 31.11 47.88
N ILE A 312 32.78 31.83 48.96
CA ILE A 312 32.24 33.19 48.96
C ILE A 312 33.23 34.06 49.71
N ASN A 313 33.88 34.97 48.98
CA ASN A 313 35.05 35.71 49.44
C ASN A 313 36.12 34.72 49.93
N ASP A 314 36.42 34.68 51.23
CA ASP A 314 37.43 33.79 51.82
C ASP A 314 36.84 32.56 52.52
N LYS A 315 35.52 32.40 52.55
CA LYS A 315 34.84 31.31 53.28
C LYS A 315 34.33 30.23 52.33
N GLU A 316 34.68 28.99 52.64
CA GLU A 316 34.23 27.81 51.91
C GLU A 316 33.00 27.18 52.55
N TYR A 317 32.09 26.70 51.70
CA TYR A 317 30.89 25.98 52.08
C TYR A 317 30.79 24.68 51.28
N THR A 318 30.71 23.57 51.99
CA THR A 318 30.42 22.25 51.43
C THR A 318 28.94 21.93 51.56
N GLY A 319 28.34 21.31 50.55
CA GLY A 319 26.95 20.83 50.61
C GLY A 319 26.21 21.01 49.28
N GLY A 320 24.88 21.12 49.37
CA GLY A 320 24.00 21.18 48.20
C GLY A 320 23.55 19.79 47.74
N THR A 321 22.72 19.78 46.70
CA THR A 321 22.16 18.57 46.09
C THR A 321 22.73 18.43 44.69
N LEU A 322 23.32 17.28 44.39
CA LEU A 322 23.69 16.87 43.03
C LEU A 322 22.79 15.71 42.64
N SER A 323 22.03 15.86 41.56
CA SER A 323 21.13 14.82 41.07
C SER A 323 20.92 14.98 39.58
N ASN A 324 20.99 13.88 38.83
CA ASN A 324 20.70 13.85 37.38
C ASN A 324 21.44 14.91 36.54
N GLY A 325 22.70 15.21 36.87
CA GLY A 325 23.49 16.22 36.17
C GLY A 325 23.18 17.68 36.57
N ASP A 326 22.23 17.90 37.48
CA ASP A 326 21.91 19.22 38.03
C ASP A 326 22.46 19.36 39.45
N PHE A 327 22.93 20.56 39.79
CA PHE A 327 23.25 20.91 41.16
C PHE A 327 22.42 22.08 41.68
N SER A 328 22.21 22.10 43.00
CA SER A 328 21.65 23.24 43.72
C SER A 328 22.34 23.42 45.06
N PHE A 329 22.62 24.66 45.44
CA PHE A 329 23.27 25.03 46.69
C PHE A 329 22.56 26.22 47.33
N TYR A 330 22.14 26.10 48.60
CA TYR A 330 21.42 27.16 49.30
C TYR A 330 22.34 28.34 49.63
N ALA A 331 22.12 29.48 48.96
CA ALA A 331 23.03 30.62 48.98
C ALA A 331 22.41 31.92 49.53
N TRP A 332 21.09 31.93 49.80
CA TRP A 332 20.33 33.12 50.22
C TRP A 332 20.95 33.93 51.36
N ASP A 333 21.38 33.26 52.43
CA ASP A 333 21.97 33.86 53.63
C ASP A 333 23.49 34.00 53.55
N LYS A 334 24.12 33.49 52.48
CA LYS A 334 25.58 33.40 52.33
C LYS A 334 26.14 34.43 51.36
N ILE A 335 25.43 34.71 50.27
CA ILE A 335 25.75 35.79 49.33
C ILE A 335 25.01 37.04 49.81
N THR A 336 25.74 37.95 50.42
CA THR A 336 25.19 39.11 51.14
C THR A 336 25.38 40.43 50.40
N SER A 337 26.21 40.44 49.36
CA SER A 337 26.45 41.59 48.49
C SER A 337 26.54 41.18 47.01
N LYS A 338 26.16 42.08 46.10
CA LYS A 338 26.43 41.93 44.64
C LYS A 338 27.92 41.91 44.32
N THR A 339 28.75 42.40 45.23
CA THR A 339 30.22 42.45 45.07
C THR A 339 30.93 41.23 45.65
N ASP A 340 30.21 40.28 46.25
CA ASP A 340 30.81 39.06 46.78
C ASP A 340 31.51 38.28 45.66
N ASN A 341 32.75 37.85 45.90
CA ASN A 341 33.47 37.03 44.96
C ASN A 341 33.11 35.56 45.18
N VAL A 342 32.29 35.00 44.30
CA VAL A 342 31.76 33.64 44.46
C VAL A 342 32.32 32.71 43.40
N THR A 343 32.91 31.60 43.83
CA THR A 343 33.38 30.52 42.96
C THR A 343 32.80 29.19 43.42
N ILE A 344 32.51 28.31 42.47
CA ILE A 344 32.09 26.93 42.73
C ILE A 344 33.10 25.97 42.12
N THR A 345 33.50 24.98 42.90
CA THR A 345 34.51 24.01 42.55
C THR A 345 33.93 22.61 42.67
N ALA A 346 33.99 21.84 41.59
CA ALA A 346 33.60 20.45 41.54
C ALA A 346 34.77 19.55 41.92
N TYR A 347 34.49 18.54 42.74
CA TYR A 347 35.46 17.55 43.21
C TYR A 347 35.01 16.13 42.91
N SER A 348 35.97 15.24 42.68
CA SER A 348 35.71 13.80 42.62
C SER A 348 35.56 13.18 44.00
N ILE A 349 35.17 11.90 44.06
CA ILE A 349 35.08 11.12 45.31
C ILE A 349 36.39 11.04 46.09
N ASN A 350 37.54 11.20 45.41
CA ASN A 350 38.87 11.16 46.01
C ASN A 350 39.39 12.56 46.37
N ASN A 351 38.50 13.55 46.51
CA ASN A 351 38.81 14.94 46.81
C ASN A 351 39.74 15.64 45.80
N LYS A 352 39.80 15.14 44.55
CA LYS A 352 40.53 15.80 43.46
C LYS A 352 39.68 16.94 42.90
N LYS A 353 40.23 18.16 42.84
CA LYS A 353 39.62 19.30 42.12
C LYS A 353 39.49 18.94 40.64
N LEU A 354 38.27 18.97 40.11
CA LEU A 354 37.98 18.63 38.73
C LEU A 354 37.86 19.87 37.85
N VAL A 355 37.03 20.83 38.27
CA VAL A 355 36.77 22.08 37.55
C VAL A 355 36.29 23.15 38.54
N GLU A 356 36.59 24.41 38.27
CA GLU A 356 36.15 25.56 39.08
C GLU A 356 35.60 26.65 38.16
N GLN A 357 34.52 27.29 38.60
CA GLN A 357 33.83 28.31 37.83
C GLN A 357 33.48 29.49 38.73
N LYS A 358 33.69 30.71 38.22
CA LYS A 358 33.21 31.93 38.88
C LYS A 358 31.71 32.08 38.65
N VAL A 359 31.00 32.48 39.70
CA VAL A 359 29.56 32.78 39.66
C VAL A 359 29.37 34.25 39.32
N THR A 360 28.51 34.52 38.33
CA THR A 360 28.06 35.88 38.04
C THR A 360 26.90 36.22 38.97
N ILE A 361 26.99 37.36 39.68
CA ILE A 361 25.92 37.86 40.56
C ILE A 361 25.28 39.08 39.89
N ASN A 362 23.96 39.06 39.72
CA ASN A 362 23.20 40.12 39.05
C ASN A 362 22.27 40.89 39.97
#